data_AF-A0A0P9BHL1-F1
#
_entry.id   AF-A0A0P9BHL1-F1
#
_cell.length_a   1.000
_cell.length_b   1.000
_cell.length_c   1.000
_cell.angle_alpha   90.00
_cell.angle_beta   90.00
_cell.angle_gamma   90.00
#
_symmetry.space_group_name_H-M   'P 1'
#
loop_
_entity.id
_entity.type
_entity.pdbx_description
1 polymer ?
#
loop_
_entity_poly.entity_id
_entity_poly.type
_entity_poly.pdbx_seq_one_letter_code
_entity_poly.pdbx_strand_id
1 'polypeptide(L)'
;MMVKKGFAWLFGILLLASMIPLSQAQATLSIVILVSDNEADSALAEDLASILNATIVVTTWGVYDTNVTAEIMSYAPDKVIIIGGPDAVPKEYETDLNELGIPYVRWYGEDRYETNLEVIKYALEEYPELFVNIKIVIAHGRDLGAIKQVKGIQGKKFVIYVDKNLTNQTEIIGTLLKTKTVIIIKSPLMDNETAEMIRERVRERVQNGNITEEDIGITPEMAWEAIEIAINRTETAKEVLDNLTIPSATKLLELAEKEIQIAKESYNEGNYGKAYGQAIAAKAHAEAVIRLAGKEWRNVMHAKVDIQLEREVYKLEIKLKVLTKAGIDVTEISEKIEAAKNAIQAGDYESARELIEQAKNMLRDAFMQGRGKMKEINLPVGRGRGRP
;
A
#
# COMPACT_ATOMS: atom_id res chain seq x y z
N MET A 1 14.60 27.41 -5.91
CA MET A 1 14.55 28.04 -4.57
C MET A 1 13.09 28.22 -4.14
N MET A 2 12.39 27.14 -3.78
CA MET A 2 11.01 27.19 -3.25
C MET A 2 10.56 25.88 -2.56
N VAL A 3 11.50 25.12 -1.95
CA VAL A 3 11.19 23.82 -1.30
C VAL A 3 11.39 23.86 0.23
N LYS A 4 11.79 25.00 0.80
CA LYS A 4 12.12 25.09 2.25
C LYS A 4 11.00 25.61 3.17
N LYS A 5 9.77 25.82 2.69
CA LYS A 5 8.71 26.45 3.52
C LYS A 5 7.69 25.48 4.14
N GLY A 6 7.73 24.19 3.85
CA GLY A 6 6.86 23.19 4.51
C GLY A 6 7.38 22.67 5.85
N PHE A 7 8.70 22.76 6.09
CA PHE A 7 9.35 22.10 7.25
C PHE A 7 9.22 22.87 8.57
N ALA A 8 8.96 24.18 8.53
CA ALA A 8 8.95 25.03 9.72
C ALA A 8 7.66 24.90 10.57
N TRP A 9 6.57 24.38 9.99
CA TRP A 9 5.28 24.28 10.70
C TRP A 9 5.17 23.04 11.60
N LEU A 10 5.85 21.93 11.27
CA LEU A 10 5.88 20.74 12.12
C LEU A 10 6.71 20.96 13.41
N PHE A 11 7.79 21.74 13.33
CA PHE A 11 8.60 22.10 14.52
C PHE A 11 7.89 23.07 15.46
N GLY A 12 7.03 23.97 14.94
CA GLY A 12 6.27 24.92 15.75
C GLY A 12 5.23 24.26 16.66
N ILE A 13 4.61 23.17 16.18
CA ILE A 13 3.60 22.41 16.95
C ILE A 13 4.27 21.59 18.07
N LEU A 14 5.48 21.08 17.85
CA LEU A 14 6.22 20.28 18.84
C LEU A 14 6.71 21.11 20.04
N LEU A 15 7.04 22.40 19.83
CA LEU A 15 7.52 23.28 20.91
C LEU A 15 6.41 23.76 21.85
N LEU A 16 5.18 23.88 21.36
CA LEU A 16 4.01 24.28 22.16
C LEU A 16 3.46 23.17 23.07
N ALA A 17 3.85 21.90 22.84
CA ALA A 17 3.47 20.77 23.68
C ALA A 17 4.23 20.70 25.02
N SER A 18 5.21 21.59 25.25
CA SER A 18 6.06 21.58 26.45
C SER A 18 5.44 22.21 27.71
N MET A 19 4.19 22.70 27.65
CA MET A 19 3.54 23.40 28.77
C MET A 19 2.19 22.79 29.23
N ILE A 20 1.89 21.53 28.89
CA ILE A 20 0.72 20.83 29.42
C ILE A 20 1.16 19.85 30.52
N PRO A 21 0.59 19.92 31.74
CA PRO A 21 0.92 18.98 32.80
C PRO A 21 0.68 17.53 32.35
N LEU A 22 1.68 16.69 32.62
CA LEU A 22 1.75 15.28 32.28
C LEU A 22 0.74 14.45 33.11
N SER A 23 -0.55 14.64 32.90
CA SER A 23 -1.60 13.79 33.47
C SER A 23 -2.89 13.83 32.65
N GLN A 24 -2.80 13.60 31.34
CA GLN A 24 -3.92 13.19 30.49
C GLN A 24 -3.33 12.71 29.14
N ALA A 25 -3.66 11.46 28.78
CA ALA A 25 -3.36 10.73 27.54
C ALA A 25 -2.24 11.31 26.63
N GLN A 26 -1.10 10.63 26.58
CA GLN A 26 -0.15 10.79 25.49
C GLN A 26 -0.90 10.43 24.19
N ALA A 27 -1.30 11.43 23.42
CA ALA A 27 -2.06 11.23 22.19
C ALA A 27 -1.17 10.45 21.20
N THR A 28 -1.40 9.15 21.07
CA THR A 28 -0.76 8.33 20.06
C THR A 28 -1.25 8.81 18.70
N LEU A 29 -0.33 9.25 17.85
CA LEU A 29 -0.62 9.70 16.49
C LEU A 29 -1.24 8.53 15.71
N SER A 30 -2.40 8.75 15.08
CA SER A 30 -3.05 7.74 14.26
C SER A 30 -2.44 7.75 12.87
N ILE A 31 -1.63 6.74 12.55
CA ILE A 31 -1.03 6.56 11.23
C ILE A 31 -1.79 5.46 10.50
N VAL A 32 -2.14 5.73 9.24
CA VAL A 32 -2.59 4.70 8.30
C VAL A 32 -1.51 4.50 7.24
N ILE A 33 -1.16 3.26 6.94
CA ILE A 33 -0.32 2.90 5.80
C ILE A 33 -1.25 2.38 4.71
N LEU A 34 -1.29 3.08 3.57
CA LEU A 34 -1.98 2.63 2.36
C LEU A 34 -0.96 1.92 1.46
N VAL A 35 -1.23 0.67 1.13
CA VAL A 35 -0.38 -0.15 0.26
C VAL A 35 -1.24 -0.97 -0.70
N SER A 36 -0.68 -1.40 -1.82
CA SER A 36 -1.35 -2.38 -2.68
C SER A 36 -1.21 -3.81 -2.13
N ASP A 37 -2.00 -4.72 -2.66
CA ASP A 37 -1.86 -6.18 -2.47
C ASP A 37 -0.62 -6.77 -3.20
N ASN A 38 0.30 -5.94 -3.70
CA ASN A 38 1.64 -6.39 -4.11
C ASN A 38 2.38 -6.98 -2.91
N GLU A 39 2.90 -8.20 -3.05
CA GLU A 39 3.40 -8.98 -1.91
C GLU A 39 4.65 -8.37 -1.28
N ALA A 40 5.54 -7.81 -2.10
CA ALA A 40 6.78 -7.21 -1.65
C ALA A 40 6.50 -5.91 -0.88
N ASP A 41 5.69 -5.02 -1.46
CA ASP A 41 5.32 -3.76 -0.81
C ASP A 41 4.46 -4.02 0.43
N SER A 42 3.55 -5.00 0.38
CA SER A 42 2.71 -5.41 1.51
C SER A 42 3.52 -5.95 2.68
N ALA A 43 4.49 -6.84 2.44
CA ALA A 43 5.36 -7.35 3.52
C ALA A 43 6.19 -6.24 4.16
N LEU A 44 6.70 -5.31 3.37
CA LEU A 44 7.40 -4.12 3.86
C LEU A 44 6.48 -3.18 4.66
N ALA A 45 5.24 -3.00 4.22
CA ALA A 45 4.23 -2.23 4.93
C ALA A 45 3.87 -2.87 6.28
N GLU A 46 3.78 -4.20 6.35
CA GLU A 46 3.56 -4.95 7.60
C GLU A 46 4.71 -4.75 8.58
N ASP A 47 5.96 -4.82 8.12
CA ASP A 47 7.15 -4.54 8.93
C ASP A 47 7.08 -3.14 9.54
N LEU A 48 6.85 -2.12 8.69
CA LEU A 48 6.75 -0.72 9.11
C LEU A 48 5.57 -0.49 10.07
N ALA A 49 4.40 -1.05 9.76
CA ALA A 49 3.20 -0.91 10.58
C ALA A 49 3.42 -1.44 12.00
N SER A 50 4.11 -2.58 12.14
CA SER A 50 4.41 -3.16 13.45
C SER A 50 5.30 -2.24 14.30
N ILE A 51 6.18 -1.47 13.66
CA ILE A 51 7.14 -0.57 14.32
C ILE A 51 6.47 0.75 14.69
N LEU A 52 5.65 1.30 13.80
CA LEU A 52 4.93 2.56 13.99
C LEU A 52 3.61 2.40 14.77
N ASN A 53 3.16 1.17 15.02
CA ASN A 53 1.82 0.87 15.50
C ASN A 53 0.73 1.53 14.61
N ALA A 54 0.93 1.41 13.29
CA ALA A 54 0.05 1.99 12.28
C ALA A 54 -1.01 0.97 11.81
N THR A 55 -2.16 1.48 11.37
CA THR A 55 -3.19 0.68 10.70
C THR A 55 -2.81 0.47 9.24
N ILE A 56 -2.90 -0.76 8.73
CA ILE A 56 -2.69 -1.04 7.30
C ILE A 56 -4.04 -1.04 6.60
N VAL A 57 -4.12 -0.33 5.49
CA VAL A 57 -5.22 -0.41 4.52
C VAL A 57 -4.63 -0.89 3.20
N VAL A 58 -5.25 -1.93 2.62
CA VAL A 58 -4.79 -2.56 1.39
C VAL A 58 -5.73 -2.23 0.24
N THR A 59 -5.17 -1.86 -0.91
CA THR A 59 -5.91 -1.69 -2.16
C THR A 59 -5.49 -2.73 -3.20
N THR A 60 -6.37 -3.02 -4.16
CA THR A 60 -6.01 -3.84 -5.31
C THR A 60 -4.99 -3.11 -6.19
N TRP A 61 -3.90 -3.78 -6.53
CA TRP A 61 -2.84 -3.20 -7.33
C TRP A 61 -3.34 -2.57 -8.63
N GLY A 62 -2.98 -1.31 -8.85
CA GLY A 62 -3.27 -0.57 -10.07
C GLY A 62 -4.74 -0.23 -10.28
N VAL A 63 -5.63 -0.60 -9.35
CA VAL A 63 -7.07 -0.35 -9.44
C VAL A 63 -7.50 0.62 -8.34
N TYR A 64 -8.15 1.69 -8.73
CA TYR A 64 -8.70 2.64 -7.77
C TYR A 64 -10.08 2.19 -7.32
N ASP A 65 -10.27 2.10 -6.01
CA ASP A 65 -11.55 1.89 -5.34
C ASP A 65 -11.78 2.97 -4.27
N THR A 66 -12.88 3.71 -4.40
CA THR A 66 -13.26 4.77 -3.45
C THR A 66 -13.64 4.22 -2.06
N ASN A 67 -13.99 2.94 -1.94
CA ASN A 67 -14.26 2.31 -0.64
C ASN A 67 -12.99 2.23 0.22
N VAL A 68 -11.81 2.11 -0.40
CA VAL A 68 -10.53 2.16 0.31
C VAL A 68 -10.31 3.55 0.92
N THR A 69 -10.60 4.64 0.19
CA THR A 69 -10.56 5.99 0.77
C THR A 69 -11.53 6.11 1.94
N ALA A 70 -12.74 5.57 1.81
CA ALA A 70 -13.74 5.58 2.86
C ALA A 70 -13.31 4.78 4.10
N GLU A 71 -12.61 3.65 3.91
CA GLU A 71 -11.98 2.90 4.99
C GLU A 71 -10.92 3.75 5.71
N ILE A 72 -10.00 4.37 4.96
CA ILE A 72 -8.98 5.27 5.53
C ILE A 72 -9.65 6.39 6.34
N MET A 73 -10.67 7.01 5.76
CA MET A 73 -11.44 8.09 6.39
C MET A 73 -12.09 7.63 7.71
N SER A 74 -12.55 6.37 7.78
CA SER A 74 -13.16 5.82 8.99
C SER A 74 -12.19 5.87 10.18
N TYR A 75 -10.90 5.60 9.97
CA TYR A 75 -9.87 5.68 11.03
C TYR A 75 -9.54 7.12 11.47
N ALA A 76 -10.02 8.13 10.75
CA ALA A 76 -9.72 9.55 10.96
C ALA A 76 -8.22 9.83 11.22
N PRO A 77 -7.31 9.33 10.35
CA PRO A 77 -5.87 9.33 10.60
C PRO A 77 -5.28 10.73 10.64
N ASP A 78 -4.22 10.89 11.43
CA ASP A 78 -3.42 12.11 11.51
C ASP A 78 -2.43 12.20 10.34
N LYS A 79 -1.99 11.05 9.81
CA LYS A 79 -1.11 10.95 8.64
C LYS A 79 -1.41 9.66 7.88
N VAL A 80 -1.37 9.73 6.56
CA VAL A 80 -1.34 8.55 5.68
C VAL A 80 0.05 8.40 5.07
N ILE A 81 0.63 7.21 5.15
CA ILE A 81 1.85 6.85 4.44
C ILE A 81 1.45 5.92 3.30
N ILE A 82 1.65 6.37 2.06
CA ILE A 82 1.41 5.55 0.87
C ILE A 82 2.70 4.82 0.51
N ILE A 83 2.67 3.49 0.43
CA ILE A 83 3.80 2.68 -0.01
C ILE A 83 3.51 2.12 -1.41
N GLY A 84 4.47 2.34 -2.32
CA GLY A 84 4.39 1.88 -3.70
C GLY A 84 4.17 3.01 -4.71
N GLY A 85 4.61 2.77 -5.95
CA GLY A 85 4.49 3.71 -7.05
C GLY A 85 3.05 3.89 -7.56
N PRO A 86 2.81 4.85 -8.47
CA PRO A 86 1.47 5.16 -8.98
C PRO A 86 0.85 4.05 -9.83
N ASP A 87 1.65 3.14 -10.39
CA ASP A 87 1.17 1.94 -11.07
C ASP A 87 0.63 0.90 -10.08
N ALA A 88 1.13 0.88 -8.84
CA ALA A 88 0.71 -0.06 -7.79
C ALA A 88 -0.40 0.52 -6.91
N VAL A 89 -0.25 1.76 -6.46
CA VAL A 89 -1.26 2.49 -5.69
C VAL A 89 -1.64 3.75 -6.48
N PRO A 90 -2.80 3.75 -7.17
CA PRO A 90 -3.24 4.84 -8.05
C PRO A 90 -3.16 6.24 -7.41
N LYS A 91 -2.84 7.26 -8.21
CA LYS A 91 -2.70 8.66 -7.73
C LYS A 91 -4.02 9.27 -7.28
N GLU A 92 -5.13 8.69 -7.70
CA GLU A 92 -6.48 9.11 -7.33
C GLU A 92 -6.70 9.07 -5.81
N TYR A 93 -5.99 8.19 -5.09
CA TYR A 93 -5.96 8.20 -3.63
C TYR A 93 -5.33 9.48 -3.05
N GLU A 94 -4.28 10.02 -3.67
CA GLU A 94 -3.65 11.28 -3.23
C GLU A 94 -4.59 12.46 -3.42
N THR A 95 -5.31 12.49 -4.55
CA THR A 95 -6.36 13.49 -4.80
C THR A 95 -7.42 13.45 -3.72
N ASP A 96 -7.92 12.25 -3.41
CA ASP A 96 -8.93 12.03 -2.37
C ASP A 96 -8.47 12.48 -0.98
N LEU A 97 -7.24 12.13 -0.58
CA LEU A 97 -6.67 12.53 0.70
C LEU A 97 -6.49 14.05 0.78
N ASN A 98 -6.07 14.69 -0.31
CA ASN A 98 -5.94 16.14 -0.38
C ASN A 98 -7.30 16.85 -0.29
N GLU A 99 -8.33 16.35 -0.99
CA GLU A 99 -9.70 16.86 -0.91
C GLU A 99 -10.25 16.76 0.52
N LEU A 100 -9.95 15.67 1.23
CA LEU A 100 -10.33 15.47 2.63
C LEU A 100 -9.49 16.27 3.63
N GLY A 101 -8.39 16.89 3.19
CA GLY A 101 -7.43 17.57 4.06
C GLY A 101 -6.65 16.63 4.99
N ILE A 102 -6.53 15.36 4.62
CA ILE A 102 -5.73 14.37 5.36
C ILE A 102 -4.26 14.49 4.92
N PRO A 103 -3.32 14.80 5.85
CA PRO A 103 -1.90 14.83 5.51
C PRO A 103 -1.43 13.46 5.02
N TYR A 104 -0.68 13.43 3.92
CA TYR A 104 -0.09 12.21 3.41
C TYR A 104 1.33 12.40 2.90
N VAL A 105 2.06 11.30 2.81
CA VAL A 105 3.34 11.18 2.11
C VAL A 105 3.34 9.90 1.29
N ARG A 106 4.07 9.87 0.17
CA ARG A 106 4.27 8.66 -0.63
C ARG A 106 5.74 8.27 -0.59
N TRP A 107 6.04 7.04 -0.17
CA TRP A 107 7.37 6.45 -0.17
C TRP A 107 7.43 5.35 -1.23
N TYR A 108 8.20 5.58 -2.29
CA TYR A 108 8.29 4.69 -3.43
C TYR A 108 9.58 4.92 -4.22
N GLY A 109 9.93 3.95 -5.07
CA GLY A 109 10.96 4.04 -6.11
C GLY A 109 10.44 3.53 -7.46
N GLU A 110 11.31 3.44 -8.45
CA GLU A 110 10.93 3.01 -9.81
C GLU A 110 10.55 1.52 -9.87
N ASP A 111 11.06 0.72 -8.94
CA ASP A 111 10.70 -0.67 -8.77
C ASP A 111 10.55 -1.06 -7.28
N ARG A 112 10.26 -2.34 -7.03
CA ARG A 112 10.07 -2.89 -5.68
C ARG A 112 11.35 -2.84 -4.83
N TYR A 113 12.51 -2.88 -5.47
CA TYR A 113 13.81 -2.88 -4.81
C TYR A 113 14.13 -1.46 -4.34
N GLU A 114 13.89 -0.47 -5.20
CA GLU A 114 14.04 0.93 -4.82
C GLU A 114 12.98 1.37 -3.80
N THR A 115 11.72 0.96 -3.97
CA THR A 115 10.64 1.21 -2.99
C THR A 115 11.04 0.68 -1.61
N ASN A 116 11.59 -0.53 -1.55
CA ASN A 116 12.08 -1.12 -0.31
C ASN A 116 13.15 -0.26 0.38
N LEU A 117 14.15 0.20 -0.37
CA LEU A 117 15.20 1.06 0.18
C LEU A 117 14.68 2.43 0.62
N GLU A 118 13.83 3.07 -0.18
CA GLU A 118 13.30 4.40 0.12
C GLU A 118 12.43 4.38 1.38
N VAL A 119 11.55 3.38 1.53
CA VAL A 119 10.76 3.21 2.76
C VAL A 119 11.66 3.04 3.98
N ILE A 120 12.70 2.20 3.91
CA ILE A 120 13.62 2.01 5.03
C ILE A 120 14.33 3.33 5.39
N LYS A 121 14.82 4.07 4.38
CA LYS A 121 15.51 5.35 4.60
C LYS A 121 14.59 6.39 5.24
N TYR A 122 13.40 6.62 4.67
CA TYR A 122 12.46 7.59 5.22
C TYR A 122 12.01 7.22 6.63
N ALA A 123 11.79 5.93 6.89
CA ALA A 123 11.37 5.50 8.20
C ALA A 123 12.47 5.68 9.27
N LEU A 124 13.73 5.44 8.91
CA LEU A 124 14.89 5.74 9.76
C LEU A 124 15.11 7.24 9.99
N GLU A 125 14.81 8.06 8.98
CA GLU A 125 14.93 9.52 9.07
C GLU A 125 13.82 10.13 9.94
N GLU A 126 12.56 9.70 9.73
CA GLU A 126 11.40 10.24 10.44
C GLU A 126 11.24 9.69 11.87
N TYR A 127 11.63 8.43 12.12
CA TYR A 127 11.39 7.74 13.40
C TYR A 127 12.62 7.01 13.95
N PRO A 128 13.81 7.61 14.00
CA PRO A 128 15.07 6.91 14.34
C PRO A 128 15.02 6.14 15.67
N GLU A 129 14.29 6.64 16.66
CA GLU A 129 14.14 6.04 17.98
C GLU A 129 13.32 4.74 18.00
N LEU A 130 12.43 4.53 17.03
CA LEU A 130 11.61 3.32 16.95
C LEU A 130 12.39 2.14 16.35
N PHE A 131 13.55 2.43 15.76
CA PHE A 131 14.36 1.54 14.93
C PHE A 131 15.58 0.96 15.65
N VAL A 132 15.41 0.67 16.94
CA VAL A 132 16.42 0.01 17.78
C VAL A 132 16.18 -1.49 17.83
N ASN A 133 17.25 -2.29 17.78
CA ASN A 133 17.22 -3.76 17.85
C ASN A 133 16.35 -4.43 16.76
N ILE A 134 16.36 -3.87 15.56
CA ILE A 134 15.67 -4.43 14.39
C ILE A 134 16.46 -5.61 13.82
N LYS A 135 15.78 -6.72 13.51
CA LYS A 135 16.33 -7.81 12.70
C LYS A 135 16.29 -7.42 11.22
N ILE A 136 17.35 -7.71 10.47
CA ILE A 136 17.32 -7.56 9.02
C ILE A 136 17.11 -8.91 8.39
N VAL A 137 16.13 -8.99 7.49
CA VAL A 137 15.85 -10.20 6.71
C VAL A 137 16.17 -9.90 5.26
N ILE A 138 17.06 -10.67 4.65
CA ILE A 138 17.42 -10.51 3.24
C ILE A 138 16.70 -11.60 2.44
N ALA A 139 15.93 -11.20 1.43
CA ALA A 139 15.12 -12.11 0.64
C ALA A 139 15.11 -11.71 -0.84
N HIS A 140 14.93 -12.69 -1.73
CA HIS A 140 14.79 -12.39 -3.16
C HIS A 140 13.46 -11.67 -3.44
N GLY A 141 13.50 -10.47 -4.03
CA GLY A 141 12.32 -9.59 -4.12
C GLY A 141 11.22 -10.04 -5.09
N ARG A 142 11.48 -11.04 -5.93
CA ARG A 142 10.47 -11.66 -6.82
C ARG A 142 10.02 -13.05 -6.39
N ASP A 143 10.55 -13.56 -5.28
CA ASP A 143 10.21 -14.88 -4.81
C ASP A 143 9.12 -14.80 -3.74
N LEU A 144 7.88 -15.14 -4.12
CA LEU A 144 6.73 -15.18 -3.21
C LEU A 144 6.98 -16.05 -1.98
N GLY A 145 7.68 -17.17 -2.15
CA GLY A 145 8.09 -18.03 -1.03
C GLY A 145 8.98 -17.31 -0.04
N ALA A 146 9.99 -16.61 -0.54
CA ALA A 146 10.89 -15.84 0.30
C ALA A 146 10.14 -14.71 1.02
N ILE A 147 9.27 -13.99 0.30
CA ILE A 147 8.44 -12.92 0.86
C ILE A 147 7.46 -13.46 1.93
N LYS A 148 6.89 -14.64 1.72
CA LYS A 148 6.02 -15.28 2.71
C LYS A 148 6.79 -15.68 3.97
N GLN A 149 7.99 -16.25 3.80
CA GLN A 149 8.86 -16.59 4.91
C GLN A 149 9.26 -15.33 5.71
N VAL A 150 9.54 -14.21 5.03
CA VAL A 150 9.74 -12.90 5.66
C VAL A 150 8.56 -12.57 6.57
N LYS A 151 7.31 -12.62 6.07
CA LYS A 151 6.11 -12.29 6.86
C LYS A 151 6.01 -13.16 8.14
N GLY A 152 6.38 -14.44 8.06
CA GLY A 152 6.35 -15.36 9.21
C GLY A 152 7.34 -15.07 10.35
N ILE A 153 8.43 -14.33 10.09
CA ILE A 153 9.47 -14.03 11.09
C ILE A 153 8.93 -13.12 12.20
N GLN A 154 9.07 -13.52 13.46
CA GLN A 154 8.55 -12.78 14.60
C GLN A 154 9.48 -11.65 15.08
N GLY A 155 8.87 -10.60 15.65
CA GLY A 155 9.56 -9.44 16.23
C GLY A 155 9.85 -8.31 15.24
N LYS A 156 10.38 -7.20 15.75
CA LYS A 156 10.73 -6.02 14.93
C LYS A 156 11.78 -6.38 13.89
N LYS A 157 11.42 -6.26 12.62
CA LYS A 157 12.29 -6.59 11.49
C LYS A 157 12.07 -5.61 10.33
N PHE A 158 13.04 -5.57 9.43
CA PHE A 158 12.85 -5.09 8.07
C PHE A 158 13.35 -6.13 7.09
N VAL A 159 12.59 -6.32 6.03
CA VAL A 159 13.07 -6.98 4.82
C VAL A 159 13.92 -6.05 3.97
N ILE A 160 15.03 -6.57 3.46
CA ILE A 160 15.80 -5.98 2.37
C ILE A 160 15.67 -6.93 1.18
N TYR A 161 15.08 -6.42 0.10
CA TYR A 161 14.98 -7.19 -1.12
C TYR A 161 16.29 -7.19 -1.89
N VAL A 162 16.55 -8.29 -2.61
CA VAL A 162 17.70 -8.42 -3.50
C VAL A 162 17.29 -9.14 -4.79
N ASP A 163 18.11 -8.97 -5.81
CA ASP A 163 18.08 -9.73 -7.08
C ASP A 163 19.52 -10.12 -7.41
N LYS A 164 19.73 -11.07 -8.32
CA LYS A 164 21.07 -11.48 -8.79
C LYS A 164 21.92 -10.29 -9.27
N ASN A 165 21.27 -9.27 -9.83
CA ASN A 165 21.92 -8.07 -10.35
C ASN A 165 21.86 -6.88 -9.37
N LEU A 166 21.17 -7.02 -8.24
CA LEU A 166 20.86 -5.94 -7.29
C LEU A 166 21.16 -6.38 -5.85
N THR A 167 22.44 -6.60 -5.56
CA THR A 167 22.89 -6.97 -4.20
C THR A 167 23.46 -5.79 -3.41
N ASN A 168 23.72 -4.66 -4.08
CA ASN A 168 24.23 -3.43 -3.44
C ASN A 168 23.21 -2.81 -2.46
N GLN A 169 21.95 -3.22 -2.52
CA GLN A 169 20.92 -2.81 -1.56
C GLN A 169 21.30 -3.14 -0.11
N THR A 170 22.10 -4.21 0.08
CA THR A 170 22.62 -4.62 1.39
C THR A 170 23.63 -3.63 2.00
N GLU A 171 24.12 -2.64 1.24
CA GLU A 171 25.05 -1.62 1.75
C GLU A 171 24.44 -0.70 2.82
N ILE A 172 23.10 -0.62 2.85
CA ILE A 172 22.38 0.11 3.91
C ILE A 172 22.60 -0.52 5.30
N ILE A 173 22.97 -1.81 5.34
CA ILE A 173 23.33 -2.53 6.56
C ILE A 173 24.68 -2.00 7.06
N GLY A 174 24.75 -1.62 8.33
CA GLY A 174 25.98 -1.10 8.93
C GLY A 174 26.23 0.40 8.69
N THR A 175 25.61 1.00 7.67
CA THR A 175 25.66 2.47 7.45
C THR A 175 24.50 3.17 8.13
N LEU A 176 23.25 2.80 7.81
CA LEU A 176 22.04 3.39 8.37
C LEU A 176 21.38 2.47 9.39
N LEU A 177 21.45 1.15 9.17
CA LEU A 177 20.85 0.16 10.06
C LEU A 177 21.90 -0.42 11.02
N LYS A 178 21.79 -0.07 12.31
CA LYS A 178 22.55 -0.72 13.39
C LYS A 178 21.82 -1.98 13.84
N THR A 179 22.12 -3.11 13.21
CA THR A 179 21.60 -4.42 13.61
C THR A 179 22.70 -5.35 14.10
N LYS A 180 22.32 -6.35 14.90
CA LYS A 180 23.17 -7.50 15.26
C LYS A 180 22.61 -8.82 14.73
N THR A 181 21.44 -8.82 14.10
CA THR A 181 20.77 -10.05 13.68
C THR A 181 20.37 -9.92 12.22
N VAL A 182 20.95 -10.77 11.39
CA VAL A 182 20.63 -10.86 9.97
C VAL A 182 20.21 -12.28 9.62
N ILE A 183 19.09 -12.43 8.93
CA ILE A 183 18.57 -13.69 8.42
C ILE A 183 18.59 -13.61 6.90
N ILE A 184 19.30 -14.52 6.23
CA ILE A 184 19.33 -14.62 4.78
C ILE A 184 18.40 -15.75 4.36
N ILE A 185 17.34 -15.44 3.62
CA ILE A 185 16.43 -16.44 3.07
C ILE A 185 16.94 -16.81 1.69
N LYS A 186 17.50 -18.01 1.59
CA LYS A 186 18.01 -18.57 0.35
C LYS A 186 16.89 -19.33 -0.33
N SER A 187 16.33 -18.70 -1.36
CA SER A 187 15.20 -19.22 -2.11
C SER A 187 15.61 -19.73 -3.49
N PRO A 188 14.74 -20.44 -4.22
CA PRO A 188 15.05 -21.00 -5.54
C PRO A 188 15.47 -19.95 -6.58
N LEU A 189 15.02 -18.70 -6.43
CA LEU A 189 15.44 -17.58 -7.29
C LEU A 189 16.75 -16.92 -6.85
N MET A 190 17.33 -17.31 -5.71
CA MET A 190 18.65 -16.87 -5.25
C MET A 190 19.67 -17.99 -5.47
N ASP A 191 20.52 -17.84 -6.48
CA ASP A 191 21.59 -18.80 -6.72
C ASP A 191 22.66 -18.78 -5.62
N ASN A 192 23.46 -19.85 -5.55
CA ASN A 192 24.50 -20.00 -4.53
C ASN A 192 25.53 -18.87 -4.59
N GLU A 193 25.88 -18.37 -5.79
CA GLU A 193 26.86 -17.29 -5.95
C GLU A 193 26.35 -15.97 -5.35
N THR A 194 25.09 -15.63 -5.63
CA THR A 194 24.41 -14.45 -5.07
C THR A 194 24.31 -14.56 -3.56
N ALA A 195 23.93 -15.73 -3.03
CA ALA A 195 23.84 -15.97 -1.59
C ALA A 195 25.20 -15.81 -0.89
N GLU A 196 26.27 -16.40 -1.44
CA GLU A 196 27.62 -16.25 -0.90
C GLU A 196 28.09 -14.79 -0.93
N MET A 197 27.87 -14.08 -2.04
CA MET A 197 28.23 -12.67 -2.15
C MET A 197 27.51 -11.81 -1.11
N ILE A 198 26.21 -12.03 -0.90
CA ILE A 198 25.44 -11.34 0.15
C ILE A 198 26.01 -11.66 1.53
N ARG A 199 26.28 -12.94 1.79
CA ARG A 199 26.80 -13.41 3.07
C ARG A 199 28.11 -12.73 3.44
N GLU A 200 29.05 -12.65 2.50
CA GLU A 200 30.34 -11.99 2.73
C GLU A 200 30.17 -10.49 2.98
N ARG A 201 29.34 -9.80 2.20
CA ARG A 201 29.05 -8.37 2.41
C ARG A 201 28.43 -8.07 3.78
N VAL A 202 27.52 -8.93 4.23
CA VAL A 202 26.88 -8.81 5.54
C VAL A 202 27.89 -9.06 6.67
N ARG A 203 28.74 -10.07 6.54
CA ARG A 203 29.80 -10.39 7.54
C ARG A 203 30.76 -9.23 7.75
N GLU A 204 31.15 -8.53 6.68
CA GLU A 204 32.01 -7.34 6.78
C GLU A 204 31.37 -6.20 7.59
N ARG A 205 30.04 -6.05 7.48
CA ARG A 205 29.28 -4.91 8.03
C ARG A 205 28.72 -5.17 9.42
N VAL A 206 28.36 -6.42 9.72
CA VAL A 206 27.74 -6.83 10.99
C VAL A 206 28.75 -7.59 11.84
N GLN A 207 29.75 -6.87 12.35
CA GLN A 207 30.78 -7.45 13.21
C GLN A 207 30.17 -7.96 14.54
N ASN A 208 30.50 -9.20 14.91
CA ASN A 208 29.99 -9.88 16.10
C ASN A 208 28.45 -10.00 16.16
N GLY A 209 27.79 -10.08 15.01
CA GLY A 209 26.35 -10.34 14.90
C GLY A 209 26.00 -11.82 14.69
N ASN A 210 24.73 -12.15 14.92
CA ASN A 210 24.14 -13.43 14.57
C ASN A 210 23.64 -13.37 13.11
N ILE A 211 24.35 -14.04 12.21
CA ILE A 211 24.01 -14.14 10.79
C ILE A 211 23.60 -15.59 10.51
N THR A 212 22.33 -15.80 10.18
CA THR A 212 21.78 -17.14 9.88
C THR A 212 21.29 -17.21 8.44
N GLU A 213 21.33 -18.41 7.87
CA GLU A 213 20.80 -18.70 6.54
C GLU A 213 19.67 -19.72 6.68
N GLU A 214 18.55 -19.47 6.01
CA GLU A 214 17.40 -20.35 5.93
C GLU A 214 17.17 -20.72 4.46
N ASP A 215 17.40 -22.00 4.13
CA ASP A 215 17.11 -22.54 2.80
C ASP A 215 15.61 -22.82 2.66
N ILE A 216 15.00 -22.33 1.58
CA ILE A 216 13.62 -22.65 1.21
C ILE A 216 13.56 -23.24 -0.20
N GLY A 217 12.83 -24.34 -0.35
CA GLY A 217 12.49 -24.94 -1.64
C GLY A 217 11.08 -24.56 -2.08
N ILE A 218 10.73 -24.79 -3.35
CA ILE A 218 9.36 -24.64 -3.82
C ILE A 218 8.53 -25.80 -3.27
N THR A 219 7.60 -25.50 -2.36
CA THR A 219 6.63 -26.49 -1.86
C THR A 219 5.37 -26.53 -2.72
N PRO A 220 4.57 -27.60 -2.67
CA PRO A 220 3.26 -27.64 -3.31
C PRO A 220 2.38 -26.45 -2.87
N GLU A 221 2.35 -26.14 -1.58
CA GLU A 221 1.52 -25.06 -1.03
C GLU A 221 1.92 -23.70 -1.63
N MET A 222 3.23 -23.44 -1.78
CA MET A 222 3.74 -22.22 -2.42
C MET A 222 3.37 -22.14 -3.91
N ALA A 223 3.46 -23.26 -4.63
CA ALA A 223 3.08 -23.31 -6.04
C ALA A 223 1.58 -23.04 -6.23
N TRP A 224 0.74 -23.61 -5.35
CA TRP A 224 -0.70 -23.39 -5.40
C TRP A 224 -1.08 -21.95 -5.06
N GLU A 225 -0.49 -21.37 -4.02
CA GLU A 225 -0.72 -19.97 -3.65
C GLU A 225 -0.33 -19.00 -4.79
N ALA A 226 0.80 -19.25 -5.46
CA ALA A 226 1.19 -18.46 -6.63
C ALA A 226 0.15 -18.56 -7.76
N ILE A 227 -0.42 -19.75 -7.99
CA ILE A 227 -1.49 -19.97 -8.96
C ILE A 227 -2.76 -19.19 -8.56
N GLU A 228 -3.16 -19.22 -7.30
CA GLU A 228 -4.33 -18.47 -6.80
C GLU A 228 -4.15 -16.97 -6.97
N ILE A 229 -2.98 -16.44 -6.63
CA ILE A 229 -2.64 -15.02 -6.84
C ILE A 229 -2.72 -14.68 -8.33
N ALA A 230 -2.16 -15.52 -9.21
CA ALA A 230 -2.19 -15.29 -10.65
C ALA A 230 -3.62 -15.31 -11.20
N ILE A 231 -4.47 -16.23 -10.75
CA ILE A 231 -5.89 -16.31 -11.13
C ILE A 231 -6.61 -15.03 -10.70
N ASN A 232 -6.51 -14.65 -9.42
CA ASN A 232 -7.17 -13.47 -8.90
C ASN A 232 -6.74 -12.21 -9.66
N ARG A 233 -5.43 -12.07 -9.91
CA ARG A 233 -4.90 -10.92 -10.66
C ARG A 233 -5.36 -10.91 -12.13
N THR A 234 -5.49 -12.08 -12.74
CA THR A 234 -6.01 -12.23 -14.11
C THR A 234 -7.49 -11.92 -14.18
N GLU A 235 -8.27 -12.27 -13.15
CA GLU A 235 -9.68 -11.89 -13.07
C GLU A 235 -9.85 -10.37 -12.94
N THR A 236 -9.08 -9.74 -12.05
CA THR A 236 -9.03 -8.26 -11.99
C THR A 236 -8.67 -7.66 -13.35
N ALA A 237 -7.71 -8.26 -14.07
CA ALA A 237 -7.32 -7.80 -15.41
C ALA A 237 -8.46 -7.92 -16.45
N LYS A 238 -9.33 -8.91 -16.33
CA LYS A 238 -10.54 -9.04 -17.16
C LYS A 238 -11.55 -7.97 -16.83
N GLU A 239 -11.87 -7.80 -15.55
CA GLU A 239 -12.87 -6.84 -15.07
C GLU A 239 -12.54 -5.42 -15.53
N VAL A 240 -11.27 -5.01 -15.41
CA VAL A 240 -10.85 -3.66 -15.84
C VAL A 240 -10.83 -3.51 -17.36
N LEU A 241 -10.72 -4.60 -18.13
CA LEU A 241 -10.65 -4.61 -19.60
C LEU A 241 -12.03 -4.76 -20.26
N ASP A 242 -13.05 -5.28 -19.57
CA ASP A 242 -14.35 -5.70 -20.12
C ASP A 242 -15.00 -4.69 -21.09
N ASN A 243 -14.85 -3.39 -20.82
CA ASN A 243 -15.42 -2.30 -21.63
C ASN A 243 -14.40 -1.51 -22.46
N LEU A 244 -13.18 -2.06 -22.64
CA LEU A 244 -12.08 -1.41 -23.35
C LEU A 244 -11.54 -2.29 -24.48
N THR A 245 -11.30 -1.66 -25.64
CA THR A 245 -10.70 -2.34 -26.80
C THR A 245 -9.22 -1.99 -26.92
N ILE A 246 -8.35 -2.80 -26.31
CA ILE A 246 -6.89 -2.61 -26.36
C ILE A 246 -6.22 -3.89 -26.88
N PRO A 247 -5.87 -3.97 -28.18
CA PRO A 247 -5.37 -5.20 -28.79
C PRO A 247 -4.14 -5.81 -28.11
N SER A 248 -3.25 -4.98 -27.58
CA SER A 248 -2.08 -5.45 -26.82
C SER A 248 -2.46 -6.04 -25.46
N ALA A 249 -3.45 -5.45 -24.77
CA ALA A 249 -3.93 -5.95 -23.49
C ALA A 249 -4.69 -7.27 -23.66
N THR A 250 -5.52 -7.40 -24.71
CA THR A 250 -6.20 -8.67 -25.01
C THR A 250 -5.21 -9.81 -25.23
N LYS A 251 -4.14 -9.59 -26.00
CA LYS A 251 -3.07 -10.59 -26.20
C LYS A 251 -2.36 -10.98 -24.90
N LEU A 252 -2.08 -10.01 -24.03
CA LEU A 252 -1.44 -10.28 -22.74
C LEU A 252 -2.37 -11.06 -21.81
N LEU A 253 -3.68 -10.77 -21.85
CA LEU A 253 -4.68 -11.51 -21.09
C LEU A 253 -4.76 -12.97 -21.53
N GLU A 254 -4.80 -13.23 -22.85
CA GLU A 254 -4.77 -14.59 -23.41
C GLU A 254 -3.49 -15.35 -22.99
N LEU A 255 -2.34 -14.67 -22.93
CA LEU A 255 -1.10 -15.26 -22.43
C LEU A 255 -1.20 -15.62 -20.95
N ALA A 256 -1.73 -14.72 -20.11
CA ALA A 256 -1.90 -14.97 -18.68
C ALA A 256 -2.80 -16.18 -18.42
N GLU A 257 -3.93 -16.29 -19.12
CA GLU A 257 -4.84 -17.44 -19.00
C GLU A 257 -4.18 -18.76 -19.41
N LYS A 258 -3.41 -18.73 -20.50
CA LYS A 258 -2.66 -19.90 -20.95
C LYS A 258 -1.59 -20.32 -19.93
N GLU A 259 -0.86 -19.37 -19.37
CA GLU A 259 0.16 -19.64 -18.36
C GLU A 259 -0.45 -20.21 -17.07
N ILE A 260 -1.63 -19.72 -16.65
CA ILE A 260 -2.40 -20.32 -15.54
C ILE A 260 -2.77 -21.77 -15.85
N GLN A 261 -3.22 -22.07 -17.06
CA GLN A 261 -3.57 -23.44 -17.45
C GLN A 261 -2.34 -24.36 -17.36
N ILE A 262 -1.21 -23.93 -17.92
CA ILE A 262 0.06 -24.67 -17.84
C ILE A 262 0.51 -24.83 -16.38
N ALA A 263 0.31 -23.81 -15.55
CA ALA A 263 0.66 -23.86 -14.13
C ALA A 263 -0.15 -24.92 -13.39
N LYS A 264 -1.48 -24.96 -13.60
CA LYS A 264 -2.38 -25.97 -13.01
C LYS A 264 -2.05 -27.40 -13.47
N GLU A 265 -1.77 -27.59 -14.76
CA GLU A 265 -1.35 -28.89 -15.30
C GLU A 265 -0.03 -29.35 -14.68
N SER A 266 0.97 -28.46 -14.66
CA SER A 266 2.28 -28.76 -14.08
C SER A 266 2.18 -29.06 -12.57
N TYR A 267 1.26 -28.41 -11.86
CA TYR A 267 0.99 -28.67 -10.45
C TYR A 267 0.46 -30.10 -10.24
N ASN A 268 -0.53 -30.50 -11.05
CA ASN A 268 -1.13 -31.84 -11.00
C ASN A 268 -0.13 -32.95 -11.37
N GLU A 269 0.85 -32.65 -12.21
CA GLU A 269 1.96 -33.54 -12.57
C GLU A 269 3.05 -33.63 -11.48
N GLY A 270 2.95 -32.85 -10.39
CA GLY A 270 3.97 -32.77 -9.34
C GLY A 270 5.19 -31.92 -9.71
N ASN A 271 5.14 -31.20 -10.83
CA ASN A 271 6.20 -30.27 -11.26
C ASN A 271 5.97 -28.87 -10.68
N TYR A 272 6.11 -28.76 -9.35
CA TYR A 272 5.80 -27.54 -8.60
C TYR A 272 6.67 -26.35 -8.99
N GLY A 273 7.93 -26.57 -9.37
CA GLY A 273 8.82 -25.49 -9.82
C GLY A 273 8.35 -24.85 -11.13
N LYS A 274 7.93 -25.67 -12.11
CA LYS A 274 7.34 -25.17 -13.36
C LYS A 274 5.99 -24.51 -13.10
N ALA A 275 5.15 -25.11 -12.26
CA ALA A 275 3.86 -24.55 -11.87
C ALA A 275 4.01 -23.13 -11.29
N TYR A 276 4.91 -22.99 -10.31
CA TYR A 276 5.24 -21.72 -9.68
C TYR A 276 5.74 -20.69 -10.71
N GLY A 277 6.74 -21.05 -11.53
CA GLY A 277 7.28 -20.13 -12.54
C GLY A 277 6.25 -19.63 -13.55
N GLN A 278 5.34 -20.50 -14.00
CA GLN A 278 4.24 -20.14 -14.91
C GLN A 278 3.23 -19.22 -14.24
N ALA A 279 2.90 -19.45 -12.96
CA ALA A 279 2.02 -18.56 -12.21
C ALA A 279 2.61 -17.15 -12.04
N ILE A 280 3.91 -17.03 -11.77
CA ILE A 280 4.60 -15.73 -11.70
C ILE A 280 4.52 -14.99 -13.05
N ALA A 281 4.72 -15.69 -14.17
CA ALA A 281 4.60 -15.11 -15.51
C ALA A 281 3.18 -14.62 -15.80
N ALA A 282 2.17 -15.45 -15.48
CA ALA A 282 0.77 -15.10 -15.68
C ALA A 282 0.39 -13.83 -14.92
N LYS A 283 0.80 -13.75 -13.65
CA LYS A 283 0.60 -12.57 -12.82
C LYS A 283 1.22 -11.31 -13.46
N ALA A 284 2.45 -11.40 -13.97
CA ALA A 284 3.13 -10.27 -14.59
C ALA A 284 2.41 -9.79 -15.87
N HIS A 285 1.89 -10.71 -16.68
CA HIS A 285 1.07 -10.36 -17.85
C HIS A 285 -0.26 -9.70 -17.43
N ALA A 286 -0.93 -10.22 -16.41
CA ALA A 286 -2.16 -9.63 -15.88
C ALA A 286 -1.94 -8.21 -15.31
N GLU A 287 -0.85 -7.97 -14.56
CA GLU A 287 -0.47 -6.63 -14.11
C GLU A 287 -0.20 -5.68 -15.28
N ALA A 288 0.41 -6.17 -16.37
CA ALA A 288 0.60 -5.37 -17.58
C ALA A 288 -0.74 -4.99 -18.24
N VAL A 289 -1.72 -5.90 -18.27
CA VAL A 289 -3.09 -5.63 -18.73
C VAL A 289 -3.74 -4.54 -17.89
N ILE A 290 -3.73 -4.67 -16.56
CA ILE A 290 -4.32 -3.69 -15.63
C ILE A 290 -3.72 -2.31 -15.86
N ARG A 291 -2.40 -2.22 -16.00
CA ARG A 291 -1.72 -0.95 -16.25
C ARG A 291 -2.11 -0.31 -17.60
N LEU A 292 -2.27 -1.11 -18.65
CA LEU A 292 -2.72 -0.63 -19.96
C LEU A 292 -4.18 -0.16 -19.90
N ALA A 293 -5.06 -0.97 -19.29
CA ALA A 293 -6.48 -0.65 -19.11
C ALA A 293 -6.67 0.61 -18.28
N GLY A 294 -5.95 0.76 -17.16
CA GLY A 294 -6.01 1.95 -16.32
C GLY A 294 -5.55 3.23 -17.04
N LYS A 295 -4.58 3.14 -17.94
CA LYS A 295 -4.19 4.28 -18.80
C LYS A 295 -5.31 4.68 -19.76
N GLU A 296 -5.96 3.71 -20.39
CA GLU A 296 -7.04 3.96 -21.33
C GLU A 296 -8.31 4.48 -20.64
N TRP A 297 -8.67 3.92 -19.48
CA TRP A 297 -9.78 4.42 -18.68
C TRP A 297 -9.62 5.90 -18.31
N ARG A 298 -8.40 6.35 -17.96
CA ARG A 298 -8.14 7.77 -17.72
C ARG A 298 -8.39 8.62 -18.97
N ASN A 299 -8.04 8.14 -20.15
CA ASN A 299 -8.33 8.85 -21.41
C ASN A 299 -9.85 8.97 -21.64
N VAL A 300 -10.61 7.90 -21.39
CA VAL A 300 -12.08 7.91 -21.48
C VAL A 300 -12.68 8.92 -20.50
N MET A 301 -12.23 8.91 -19.25
CA MET A 301 -12.67 9.85 -18.21
C MET A 301 -12.37 11.31 -18.58
N HIS A 302 -11.23 11.58 -19.21
CA HIS A 302 -10.89 12.92 -19.68
C HIS A 302 -11.72 13.39 -20.89
N ALA A 303 -12.24 12.45 -21.69
CA ALA A 303 -13.03 12.76 -22.87
C ALA A 303 -14.52 13.01 -22.60
N LYS A 304 -15.05 12.49 -21.48
CA LYS A 304 -16.50 12.48 -21.18
C LYS A 304 -16.79 13.12 -19.82
N VAL A 305 -17.34 14.34 -19.87
CA VAL A 305 -17.61 15.18 -18.69
C VAL A 305 -18.68 14.55 -17.78
N ASP A 306 -19.73 13.98 -18.35
CA ASP A 306 -20.79 13.28 -17.64
C ASP A 306 -20.23 12.14 -16.76
N ILE A 307 -19.42 11.25 -17.34
CA ILE A 307 -18.79 10.14 -16.61
C ILE A 307 -17.88 10.66 -15.49
N GLN A 308 -17.16 11.75 -15.76
CA GLN A 308 -16.32 12.41 -14.74
C GLN A 308 -17.15 12.88 -13.54
N LEU A 309 -18.26 13.57 -13.77
CA LEU A 309 -19.10 14.12 -12.71
C LEU A 309 -19.85 13.02 -11.96
N GLU A 310 -20.36 12.01 -12.66
CA GLU A 310 -21.01 10.84 -12.04
C GLU A 310 -20.07 10.09 -11.10
N ARG A 311 -18.80 9.93 -11.49
CA ARG A 311 -17.79 9.32 -10.63
C ARG A 311 -17.52 10.15 -9.38
N GLU A 312 -17.45 11.47 -9.49
CA GLU A 312 -17.26 12.35 -8.32
C GLU A 312 -18.45 12.32 -7.36
N VAL A 313 -19.68 12.29 -7.89
CA VAL A 313 -20.90 12.05 -7.11
C VAL A 313 -20.83 10.72 -6.37
N TYR A 314 -20.47 9.63 -7.07
CA TYR A 314 -20.37 8.30 -6.46
C TYR A 314 -19.34 8.27 -5.31
N LYS A 315 -18.16 8.90 -5.51
CA LYS A 315 -17.15 9.05 -4.45
C LYS A 315 -17.72 9.78 -3.22
N LEU A 316 -18.47 10.87 -3.44
CA LEU A 316 -19.10 11.63 -2.35
C LEU A 316 -20.13 10.79 -1.60
N GLU A 317 -21.00 10.05 -2.30
CA GLU A 317 -22.00 9.18 -1.67
C GLU A 317 -21.38 8.10 -0.76
N ILE A 318 -20.27 7.49 -1.19
CA ILE A 318 -19.56 6.50 -0.40
C ILE A 318 -18.94 7.14 0.86
N LYS A 319 -18.29 8.30 0.73
CA LYS A 319 -17.72 9.05 1.87
C LYS A 319 -18.82 9.54 2.82
N LEU A 320 -19.99 9.92 2.30
CA LEU A 320 -21.15 10.35 3.09
C LEU A 320 -21.60 9.26 4.09
N LYS A 321 -21.65 8.00 3.63
CA LYS A 321 -22.00 6.84 4.47
C LYS A 321 -21.08 6.69 5.68
N VAL A 322 -19.81 7.07 5.56
CA VAL A 322 -18.84 7.04 6.67
C VAL A 322 -19.21 8.07 7.73
N LEU A 323 -19.51 9.30 7.32
CA LEU A 323 -19.95 10.37 8.24
C LEU A 323 -21.27 10.02 8.93
N THR A 324 -22.24 9.49 8.18
CA THR A 324 -23.53 9.07 8.74
C THR A 324 -23.35 7.99 9.82
N LYS A 325 -22.50 6.98 9.57
CA LYS A 325 -22.19 5.94 10.56
C LYS A 325 -21.53 6.50 11.82
N ALA A 326 -20.76 7.58 11.69
CA ALA A 326 -20.15 8.29 12.81
C ALA A 326 -21.12 9.24 13.55
N GLY A 327 -22.40 9.29 13.16
CA GLY A 327 -23.40 10.17 13.78
C GLY A 327 -23.17 11.65 13.48
N ILE A 328 -22.54 11.97 12.34
CA ILE A 328 -22.33 13.33 11.86
C ILE A 328 -23.52 13.68 10.95
N ASP A 329 -24.08 14.88 11.13
CA ASP A 329 -25.17 15.37 10.29
C ASP A 329 -24.66 15.63 8.87
N VAL A 330 -25.36 15.08 7.89
CA VAL A 330 -25.01 15.11 6.48
C VAL A 330 -26.15 15.61 5.59
N THR A 331 -27.24 16.12 6.18
CA THR A 331 -28.45 16.51 5.46
C THR A 331 -28.15 17.46 4.30
N GLU A 332 -27.47 18.58 4.58
CA GLU A 332 -27.17 19.58 3.54
C GLU A 332 -26.20 19.04 2.48
N ILE A 333 -25.23 18.20 2.87
CA ILE A 333 -24.29 17.57 1.92
C ILE A 333 -25.08 16.64 0.97
N SER A 334 -26.02 15.86 1.51
CA SER A 334 -26.87 14.97 0.73
C SER A 334 -27.74 15.75 -0.26
N GLU A 335 -28.30 16.90 0.14
CA GLU A 335 -29.08 17.76 -0.75
C GLU A 335 -28.25 18.28 -1.92
N LYS A 336 -26.98 18.68 -1.68
CA LYS A 336 -26.07 19.11 -2.75
C LYS A 336 -25.71 17.99 -3.72
N ILE A 337 -25.48 16.78 -3.20
CA ILE A 337 -25.20 15.59 -4.02
C ILE A 337 -26.41 15.25 -4.92
N GLU A 338 -27.62 15.27 -4.37
CA GLU A 338 -28.84 15.00 -5.16
C GLU A 338 -29.11 16.10 -6.19
N ALA A 339 -28.88 17.38 -5.84
CA ALA A 339 -28.96 18.47 -6.80
C ALA A 339 -27.94 18.31 -7.94
N ALA A 340 -26.70 17.90 -7.63
CA ALA A 340 -25.68 17.63 -8.63
C ALA A 340 -26.09 16.50 -9.59
N LYS A 341 -26.65 15.41 -9.06
CA LYS A 341 -27.19 14.30 -9.88
C LYS A 341 -28.27 14.77 -10.84
N ASN A 342 -29.21 15.58 -10.37
CA ASN A 342 -30.26 16.15 -11.22
C ASN A 342 -29.68 17.07 -12.31
N ALA A 343 -28.67 17.89 -11.98
CA ALA A 343 -28.00 18.75 -12.96
C ALA A 343 -27.27 17.93 -14.03
N ILE A 344 -26.59 16.84 -13.66
CA ILE A 344 -25.95 15.90 -14.62
C ILE A 344 -27.00 15.31 -15.57
N GLN A 345 -28.13 14.83 -15.03
CA GLN A 345 -29.22 14.26 -15.84
C GLN A 345 -29.84 15.29 -16.80
N ALA A 346 -29.89 16.56 -16.40
CA ALA A 346 -30.37 17.67 -17.24
C ALA A 346 -29.33 18.16 -18.27
N GLY A 347 -28.09 17.65 -18.23
CA GLY A 347 -26.98 18.12 -19.07
C GLY A 347 -26.40 19.48 -18.65
N ASP A 348 -26.76 19.98 -17.46
CA ASP A 348 -26.24 21.23 -16.90
C ASP A 348 -24.95 20.97 -16.11
N TYR A 349 -23.87 20.72 -16.85
CA TYR A 349 -22.58 20.30 -16.27
C TYR A 349 -21.87 21.40 -15.48
N GLU A 350 -22.12 22.68 -15.77
CA GLU A 350 -21.53 23.78 -15.00
C GLU A 350 -22.14 23.83 -13.59
N SER A 351 -23.47 23.81 -13.49
CA SER A 351 -24.15 23.74 -12.19
C SER A 351 -23.78 22.46 -11.43
N ALA A 352 -23.67 21.32 -12.11
CA ALA A 352 -23.25 20.06 -11.49
C ALA A 352 -21.85 20.17 -10.86
N ARG A 353 -20.87 20.78 -11.57
CA ARG A 353 -19.52 21.00 -11.03
C ARG A 353 -19.54 21.87 -9.78
N GLU A 354 -20.29 22.96 -9.81
CA GLU A 354 -20.38 23.87 -8.67
C GLU A 354 -20.97 23.15 -7.44
N LEU A 355 -22.05 22.38 -7.64
CA LEU A 355 -22.70 21.62 -6.57
C LEU A 355 -21.80 20.52 -5.99
N ILE A 356 -21.03 19.83 -6.85
CA ILE A 356 -20.04 18.83 -6.41
C ILE A 356 -18.95 19.48 -5.57
N GLU A 357 -18.40 20.62 -5.99
CA GLU A 357 -17.36 21.33 -5.23
C GLU A 357 -17.90 21.87 -3.90
N GLN A 358 -19.14 22.37 -3.87
CA GLN A 358 -19.82 22.72 -2.61
C GLN A 358 -19.93 21.50 -1.69
N ALA A 359 -20.41 20.36 -2.20
CA ALA A 359 -20.53 19.13 -1.42
C ALA A 359 -19.17 18.62 -0.90
N LYS A 360 -18.10 18.67 -1.71
CA LYS A 360 -16.74 18.33 -1.30
C LYS A 360 -16.25 19.18 -0.13
N ASN A 361 -16.42 20.50 -0.21
CA ASN A 361 -16.01 21.42 0.86
C ASN A 361 -16.78 21.14 2.15
N MET A 362 -18.11 20.98 2.07
CA MET A 362 -18.94 20.67 3.24
C MET A 362 -18.59 19.31 3.86
N LEU A 363 -18.32 18.30 3.02
CA LEU A 363 -17.90 16.97 3.48
C LEU A 363 -16.55 17.03 4.19
N ARG A 364 -15.59 17.78 3.64
CA ARG A 364 -14.29 18.00 4.28
C ARG A 364 -14.46 18.66 5.64
N ASP A 365 -15.24 19.72 5.73
CA ASP A 365 -15.46 20.45 6.99
C ASP A 365 -16.14 19.56 8.03
N ALA A 366 -17.17 18.82 7.63
CA ALA A 366 -17.86 17.85 8.50
C ALA A 366 -16.92 16.73 8.97
N PHE A 367 -16.08 16.20 8.08
CA PHE A 367 -15.06 15.23 8.42
C PHE A 367 -14.08 15.80 9.45
N MET A 368 -13.48 16.96 9.18
CA MET A 368 -12.47 17.60 10.03
C MET A 368 -13.00 17.93 11.43
N GLN A 369 -14.24 18.42 11.53
CA GLN A 369 -14.90 18.69 12.81
C GLN A 369 -15.31 17.40 13.53
N GLY A 370 -15.66 16.36 12.77
CA GLY A 370 -16.10 15.05 13.27
C GLY A 370 -14.99 14.09 13.68
N ARG A 371 -13.72 14.38 13.37
CA ARG A 371 -12.59 13.45 13.61
C ARG A 371 -12.50 12.94 15.05
N GLY A 372 -12.81 13.78 16.05
CA GLY A 372 -12.82 13.37 17.46
C GLY A 372 -13.81 12.24 17.73
N LYS A 373 -15.07 12.39 17.29
CA LYS A 373 -16.12 11.36 17.42
C LYS A 373 -15.75 10.08 16.68
N MET A 374 -15.16 10.20 15.49
CA MET A 374 -14.74 9.04 14.69
C MET A 374 -13.62 8.24 15.37
N LYS A 375 -12.65 8.92 16.01
CA LYS A 375 -11.60 8.24 16.77
C LYS A 375 -12.14 7.49 17.99
N GLU A 376 -13.14 8.02 18.68
CA GLU A 376 -13.77 7.36 19.84
C GLU A 376 -14.47 6.04 19.48
N ILE A 377 -15.12 6.00 18.31
CA ILE A 377 -15.79 4.79 17.80
C ILE A 377 -14.77 3.68 17.48
N ASN A 378 -13.56 4.06 17.08
CA ASN A 378 -12.50 3.14 16.63
C ASN A 378 -11.44 2.84 17.70
N LEU A 379 -11.59 3.31 18.94
CA LEU A 379 -10.73 2.87 20.03
C LEU A 379 -10.96 1.38 20.28
N PRO A 380 -9.91 0.55 20.35
CA PRO A 380 -10.08 -0.82 20.85
C PRO A 380 -10.66 -0.72 22.25
N VAL A 381 -11.84 -1.31 22.46
CA VAL A 381 -12.47 -1.45 23.78
C VAL A 381 -11.40 -1.97 24.73
N GLY A 382 -10.96 -1.10 25.64
CA GLY A 382 -9.81 -1.37 26.49
C GLY A 382 -9.98 -2.70 27.21
N ARG A 383 -8.94 -3.54 27.19
CA ARG A 383 -8.78 -4.62 28.18
C ARG A 383 -8.99 -3.99 29.55
N GLY A 384 -10.14 -4.29 30.16
CA GLY A 384 -10.50 -3.81 31.46
C GLY A 384 -9.35 -4.03 32.42
N ARG A 385 -8.92 -2.95 33.07
CA ARG A 385 -8.04 -2.98 34.22
C ARG A 385 -8.71 -3.83 35.30
N GLY A 386 -8.38 -5.11 35.36
CA GLY A 386 -8.45 -5.87 36.59
C GLY A 386 -7.41 -5.30 37.55
N ARG A 387 -7.88 -4.72 38.64
CA ARG A 387 -7.10 -4.46 39.86
C ARG A 387 -7.92 -5.03 41.02
N PRO A 388 -7.23 -5.41 42.10
CA PRO A 388 -6.39 -6.59 42.28
C PRO A 388 -7.22 -7.87 42.48
#